data_AF-A0A8H6FLT8-F1
#
_entry.id   AF-A0A8H6FLT8-F1
#
_cell.length_a   1.000
_cell.length_b   1.000
_cell.length_c   1.000
_cell.angle_alpha   90.00
_cell.angle_beta   90.00
_cell.angle_gamma   90.00
#
_symmetry.space_group_name_H-M   'P 1'
#
loop_
_entity.id
_entity.type
_entity.pdbx_description
1 polymer ?
#
loop_
_entity_poly.entity_id
_entity_poly.type
_entity_poly.pdbx_seq_one_letter_code
_entity_poly.pdbx_strand_id
1 'polypeptide(L)'
;MVSVNSIIDDVAAAAEADAGGCDPEAHARLLQSIQNSTLASEKPLETAKRILYQPPINLAMRVAVELPLFEAVCATDGDSITAREIAKSQDV
;
A
#
# COMPACT_ATOMS: atom_id res chain seq x y z
N MET A 1 -13.19 12.50 -21.88
CA MET A 1 -13.17 11.13 -21.33
C MET A 1 -11.71 10.69 -21.39
N VAL A 2 -11.06 10.55 -20.24
CA VAL A 2 -9.66 10.09 -20.18
C VAL A 2 -9.65 8.61 -20.55
N SER A 3 -8.74 8.21 -21.44
CA SER A 3 -8.63 6.80 -21.86
C SER A 3 -7.75 6.02 -20.89
N VAL A 4 -7.99 4.71 -20.75
CA VAL A 4 -7.12 3.85 -19.92
C VAL A 4 -5.67 3.87 -20.43
N ASN A 5 -5.48 3.95 -21.75
CA ASN A 5 -4.14 4.02 -22.35
C ASN A 5 -3.39 5.29 -21.95
N SER A 6 -4.05 6.46 -21.97
CA SER A 6 -3.41 7.71 -21.53
C SER A 6 -3.00 7.67 -20.05
N ILE A 7 -3.74 6.95 -19.20
CA ILE A 7 -3.39 6.80 -17.78
C ILE A 7 -2.15 5.91 -17.62
N ILE A 8 -2.03 4.85 -18.42
CA ILE A 8 -0.85 3.98 -18.42
C ILE A 8 0.38 4.77 -18.87
N ASP A 9 0.24 5.59 -19.92
CA ASP A 9 1.31 6.45 -20.42
C ASP A 9 1.75 7.47 -19.36
N ASP A 10 0.80 8.09 -18.65
CA ASP A 10 1.08 9.04 -17.55
C ASP A 10 1.83 8.39 -16.37
N VAL A 11 1.47 7.14 -16.01
CA VAL A 11 2.17 6.39 -14.96
C VAL A 11 3.59 6.03 -15.41
N ALA A 12 3.76 5.60 -16.66
CA ALA A 12 5.08 5.27 -17.21
C ALA A 12 6.01 6.48 -17.23
N ALA A 13 5.54 7.63 -17.73
CA ALA A 13 6.32 8.87 -17.74
C ALA A 13 6.68 9.34 -16.32
N ALA A 14 5.76 9.24 -15.36
CA ALA A 14 6.03 9.59 -13.97
C ALA A 14 7.04 8.62 -13.31
N ALA A 15 7.00 7.34 -13.67
CA ALA A 15 7.95 6.34 -13.17
C ALA A 15 9.37 6.56 -13.73
N GLU A 16 9.48 6.94 -15.01
CA GLU A 16 10.77 7.32 -15.60
C GLU A 16 11.36 8.56 -14.92
N ALA A 17 10.52 9.55 -14.61
CA ALA A 17 10.96 10.75 -13.89
C ALA A 17 11.42 10.45 -12.45
N ASP A 18 10.83 9.44 -11.79
CA ASP A 18 11.19 9.02 -10.43
C ASP A 18 12.31 7.96 -10.38
N ALA A 19 12.83 7.48 -11.52
CA ALA A 19 13.76 6.35 -11.59
C ALA A 19 15.04 6.51 -10.73
N GLY A 20 15.41 7.75 -10.39
CA GLY A 20 16.53 8.06 -9.50
C GLY A 20 16.18 8.13 -8.01
N GLY A 21 14.90 8.16 -7.62
CA GLY A 21 14.42 8.19 -6.24
C GLY A 21 14.85 9.40 -5.40
N CYS A 22 15.46 10.42 -6.01
CA CYS A 22 16.02 11.58 -5.32
C CYS A 22 15.18 12.86 -5.40
N ASP A 23 14.14 12.91 -6.24
CA ASP A 23 13.23 14.06 -6.36
C ASP A 23 11.87 13.75 -5.68
N PRO A 24 11.60 14.32 -4.49
CA PRO A 24 10.33 14.12 -3.79
C PRO A 24 9.10 14.56 -4.61
N GLU A 25 9.25 15.55 -5.50
CA GLU A 25 8.13 15.98 -6.33
C GLU A 25 7.85 14.97 -7.45
N ALA A 26 8.89 14.41 -8.08
CA ALA A 26 8.72 13.32 -9.04
C ALA A 26 8.06 12.10 -8.39
N HIS A 27 8.48 11.76 -7.17
CA HIS A 27 7.89 10.68 -6.40
C HIS A 27 6.41 10.94 -6.07
N ALA A 28 6.07 12.14 -5.60
CA ALA A 28 4.68 12.52 -5.33
C ALA A 28 3.81 12.47 -6.59
N ARG A 29 4.34 12.92 -7.74
CA ARG A 29 3.66 12.83 -9.04
C ARG A 29 3.40 11.37 -9.43
N LEU A 30 4.37 10.48 -9.25
CA LEU A 30 4.19 9.05 -9.50
C LEU A 30 3.08 8.45 -8.63
N LEU A 31 3.09 8.71 -7.33
CA LEU A 31 2.07 8.22 -6.40
C LEU A 31 0.66 8.72 -6.79
N GLN A 32 0.54 9.98 -7.20
CA GLN A 32 -0.72 10.55 -7.66
C GLN A 32 -1.21 9.89 -8.95
N SER A 33 -0.32 9.64 -9.91
CA SER A 33 -0.66 8.95 -11.17
C SER A 33 -1.14 7.51 -10.91
N ILE A 34 -0.46 6.78 -10.02
CA ILE A 34 -0.88 5.42 -9.61
C ILE A 34 -2.27 5.45 -8.95
N GLN A 35 -2.51 6.41 -8.07
CA GLN A 35 -3.81 6.57 -7.41
C GLN A 35 -4.92 6.86 -8.43
N ASN A 36 -4.68 7.79 -9.36
CA ASN A 36 -5.63 8.12 -10.41
C ASN A 36 -5.93 6.92 -11.31
N SER A 37 -4.90 6.13 -11.64
CA SER A 37 -5.07 4.88 -12.40
C SER A 37 -5.94 3.86 -11.68
N THR A 38 -5.71 3.69 -10.37
CA THR A 38 -6.52 2.81 -9.52
C THR A 38 -7.98 3.27 -9.54
N LEU A 39 -8.24 4.56 -9.31
CA LEU A 39 -9.60 5.10 -9.25
C LEU A 39 -10.33 5.04 -10.61
N ALA A 40 -9.61 5.20 -11.72
CA ALA A 40 -10.20 5.15 -13.05
C ALA A 40 -10.57 3.72 -13.51
N SER A 41 -9.88 2.71 -12.99
CA SER A 41 -10.10 1.29 -13.33
C SER A 41 -11.00 0.55 -12.32
N GLU A 42 -11.18 1.11 -11.12
CA GLU A 42 -11.98 0.54 -10.04
C GLU A 42 -13.47 0.44 -10.43
N LYS A 43 -14.04 -0.77 -10.29
CA LYS A 43 -15.48 -0.99 -10.48
C LYS A 43 -16.26 -0.50 -9.25
N PRO A 44 -17.56 -0.18 -9.38
CA PRO A 44 -18.37 0.29 -8.26
C PRO A 44 -18.33 -0.62 -7.01
N LEU A 45 -18.30 -1.94 -7.21
CA LEU A 45 -18.19 -2.89 -6.09
C LEU A 45 -16.82 -2.85 -5.41
N GLU A 46 -15.75 -2.66 -6.19
CA GLU A 46 -14.38 -2.54 -5.68
C GLU A 46 -14.22 -1.22 -4.89
N THR A 47 -14.80 -0.13 -5.40
CA THR A 47 -14.91 1.15 -4.67
C THR A 47 -15.61 0.99 -3.34
N ALA A 48 -16.78 0.32 -3.33
CA ALA A 48 -17.51 0.07 -2.10
C ALA A 48 -16.67 -0.74 -1.10
N LYS A 49 -15.96 -1.78 -1.56
CA LYS A 49 -15.06 -2.58 -0.72
C LYS A 49 -13.93 -1.73 -0.13
N ARG A 50 -13.24 -0.93 -0.95
CA ARG A 50 -12.15 -0.07 -0.47
C ARG A 50 -12.62 0.86 0.65
N ILE A 51 -13.80 1.47 0.50
CA ILE A 51 -14.37 2.35 1.52
C ILE A 51 -14.77 1.56 2.77
N LEU A 52 -15.46 0.43 2.60
CA LEU A 52 -15.97 -0.39 3.71
C LEU A 52 -14.87 -1.06 4.53
N TYR A 53 -13.75 -1.44 3.89
CA TYR A 53 -12.64 -2.11 4.56
C TYR A 53 -11.59 -1.16 5.14
N GLN A 54 -11.64 0.14 4.84
CA GLN A 54 -10.69 1.09 5.43
C GLN A 54 -10.76 1.13 6.98
N PRO A 55 -11.95 1.19 7.62
CA PRO A 55 -12.02 1.18 9.09
C PRO A 55 -11.43 -0.08 9.76
N PRO A 56 -11.78 -1.33 9.35
CA PRO A 56 -11.19 -2.51 9.98
C PRO A 56 -9.68 -2.64 9.69
N ILE A 57 -9.19 -2.18 8.53
CA ILE A 57 -7.75 -2.12 8.26
C ILE A 57 -7.06 -1.18 9.25
N ASN A 58 -7.60 0.03 9.46
CA ASN A 58 -7.05 0.98 10.42
C ASN A 58 -7.05 0.42 11.85
N LEU A 59 -8.09 -0.31 12.24
CA LEU A 59 -8.15 -0.98 13.55
C LEU A 59 -7.09 -2.07 13.67
N ALA A 60 -6.92 -2.90 12.65
CA ALA A 60 -5.89 -3.94 12.64
C ALA A 60 -4.48 -3.35 12.73
N MET A 61 -4.22 -2.24 12.02
CA MET A 61 -2.96 -1.51 12.13
C MET A 61 -2.73 -1.00 13.56
N ARG A 62 -3.78 -0.50 14.23
CA ARG A 62 -3.67 -0.06 15.63
C ARG A 62 -3.32 -1.22 16.57
N VAL A 63 -4.00 -2.36 16.43
CA VAL A 63 -3.70 -3.58 17.20
C VAL A 63 -2.27 -4.04 16.94
N ALA A 64 -1.80 -3.98 15.70
CA ALA A 64 -0.44 -4.36 15.35
C ALA A 64 0.64 -3.47 15.98
N VAL A 65 0.35 -2.18 16.24
CA VAL A 65 1.22 -1.30 17.02
C VAL A 65 1.18 -1.64 18.52
N GLU A 66 0.00 -2.01 19.06
CA GLU A 66 -0.17 -2.31 20.49
C GLU A 66 0.39 -3.69 20.89
N LEU A 67 0.39 -4.67 19.99
CA LEU A 67 0.91 -6.03 20.18
C LEU A 67 2.31 -6.25 19.55
N PRO A 68 3.21 -5.25 19.65
CA PRO A 68 4.39 -5.01 18.80
C PRO A 68 4.60 -5.93 17.57
N LEU A 69 3.59 -6.12 16.73
CA LEU A 69 3.63 -7.12 15.66
C LEU A 69 4.61 -6.71 14.57
N PHE A 70 4.72 -5.41 14.29
CA PHE A 70 5.70 -4.89 13.34
C PHE A 70 7.13 -5.12 13.81
N GLU A 71 7.40 -5.00 15.11
CA GLU A 71 8.75 -5.25 15.67
C GLU A 71 9.12 -6.72 15.54
N ALA A 72 8.18 -7.63 15.84
CA ALA A 72 8.37 -9.06 15.69
C ALA A 72 8.68 -9.46 14.23
N VAL A 73 8.03 -8.82 13.25
CA VAL A 73 8.30 -9.05 11.83
C VAL A 73 9.62 -8.42 11.39
N CYS A 74 9.94 -7.19 11.83
CA CYS A 74 11.21 -6.55 11.48
C CYS A 74 12.43 -7.27 12.08
N ALA A 75 12.27 -7.95 13.22
CA ALA A 75 13.33 -8.69 13.88
C ALA A 75 13.81 -9.92 13.10
N THR A 76 13.08 -10.37 12.07
CA THR A 76 13.50 -11.52 11.26
C THR A 76 14.49 -11.18 10.16
N ASP A 77 14.88 -9.90 10.00
CA ASP A 77 15.83 -9.44 8.99
C ASP A 77 15.48 -9.90 7.56
N GLY A 78 14.17 -9.95 7.27
CA GLY A 78 13.63 -10.38 5.97
C GLY A 78 13.28 -11.86 5.88
N ASP A 79 13.60 -12.68 6.89
CA ASP A 79 13.13 -14.07 6.95
C ASP A 79 11.63 -14.15 7.24
N SER A 80 10.99 -15.21 6.76
CA SER A 80 9.58 -15.46 7.01
C SER A 80 9.32 -15.84 8.47
N ILE A 81 8.24 -15.29 9.05
CA ILE A 81 7.73 -15.69 10.36
C ILE A 81 6.27 -16.14 10.24
N THR A 82 5.91 -17.19 10.96
CA THR A 82 4.54 -17.71 10.97
C THR A 82 3.68 -17.02 12.01
N ALA A 83 2.36 -17.00 11.80
CA ALA A 83 1.42 -16.47 12.78
C ALA A 83 1.54 -17.15 14.16
N ARG A 84 1.89 -18.45 14.19
CA ARG A 84 2.09 -19.19 15.44
C ARG A 84 3.34 -18.71 16.21
N GLU A 85 4.41 -18.37 15.51
CA GLU A 85 5.63 -17.85 16.12
C GLU A 85 5.40 -16.44 16.68
N ILE A 86 4.68 -15.60 15.92
CA ILE A 86 4.25 -14.28 16.39
C ILE A 86 3.40 -14.42 17.66
N ALA A 87 2.34 -15.23 17.62
CA ALA A 87 1.45 -15.49 18.75
C ALA A 87 2.22 -15.90 20.01
N LYS A 88 3.16 -16.85 19.88
CA LYS A 88 4.02 -17.28 20.98
C LYS A 88 4.90 -16.15 21.53
N SER A 89 5.40 -15.25 20.68
CA SER A 89 6.24 -14.13 21.11
C SER A 89 5.46 -13.01 21.83
N GLN A 90 4.15 -12.90 21.56
CA GLN A 90 3.28 -11.83 22.05
C GLN A 90 2.29 -12.28 23.13
N ASP A 91 2.32 -13.55 23.53
CA ASP A 91 1.41 -14.16 24.52
C ASP A 91 -0.08 -13.97 24.19
N VAL A 92 -0.42 -14.15 22.90
CA VAL A 92 -1.78 -14.05 22.33
C VAL A 92 -2.17 -15.29 21.54
#